data_AF-A0AAU7CNJ7-F1
#
_entry.id   AF-A0AAU7CNJ7-F1
#
_cell.length_a   1.000
_cell.length_b   1.000
_cell.length_c   1.000
_cell.angle_alpha   90.00
_cell.angle_beta   90.00
_cell.angle_gamma   90.00
#
_symmetry.space_group_name_H-M   'P 1'
#
loop_
_entity.id
_entity.type
_entity.pdbx_description
1 polymer ?
#
loop_
_entity_poly.entity_id
_entity_poly.type
_entity_poly.pdbx_seq_one_letter_code
_entity_poly.pdbx_strand_id
1 'polypeptide(L)'
;MAPRLPTAEEINVFDSLDERCAVKNFLGKDLEQARSLFAENFRHFQEDLMWMGPKAFAFYVPAAINYLLSEEADNAAGEVSSFCDLIEFRLQYEPAETASVGPMLREGILKMLENFGRYGFGGESYGDIYGNVAARYRALLLRLDGSSR
;
A
#
# COMPACT_ATOMS: atom_id res chain seq x y z
N MET A 1 0.69 24.33 4.45
CA MET A 1 1.47 24.22 3.20
C MET A 1 1.23 22.81 2.66
N ALA A 2 0.95 22.66 1.37
CA ALA A 2 0.84 21.34 0.76
C ALA A 2 2.22 20.64 0.81
N PRO A 3 2.29 19.33 1.02
CA PRO A 3 3.55 18.60 1.04
C PRO A 3 4.23 18.67 -0.33
N ARG A 4 5.55 18.73 -0.34
CA ARG A 4 6.34 18.71 -1.58
C ARG A 4 6.16 17.38 -2.29
N LEU A 5 5.90 17.42 -3.59
CA LEU A 5 5.80 16.21 -4.43
C LEU A 5 7.17 15.50 -4.53
N PRO A 6 7.20 14.16 -4.58
CA PRO A 6 8.41 13.39 -4.86
C PRO A 6 9.03 13.77 -6.21
N THR A 7 10.36 13.85 -6.29
CA THR A 7 11.06 14.03 -7.57
C THR A 7 11.23 12.71 -8.32
N ALA A 8 11.66 12.77 -9.58
CA ALA A 8 11.93 11.56 -10.36
C ALA A 8 13.02 10.69 -9.71
N GLU A 9 14.05 11.30 -9.11
CA GLU A 9 15.14 10.61 -8.41
C GLU A 9 14.69 10.01 -7.07
N GLU A 10 13.63 10.55 -6.46
CA GLU A 10 13.04 9.98 -5.25
C GLU A 10 12.11 8.80 -5.54
N ILE A 11 11.56 8.73 -6.77
CA ILE A 11 10.78 7.60 -7.26
C ILE A 11 11.71 6.52 -7.85
N ASN A 12 12.72 6.93 -8.63
CA ASN A 12 13.65 6.07 -9.37
C ASN A 12 15.06 6.17 -8.81
N VAL A 13 15.35 5.36 -7.79
CA VAL A 13 16.59 5.35 -7.02
C VAL A 13 17.67 4.52 -7.71
N PHE A 14 17.29 3.38 -8.29
CA PHE A 14 18.25 2.42 -8.88
C PHE A 14 18.20 2.32 -10.41
N ASP A 15 17.35 3.12 -11.07
CA ASP A 15 17.14 3.08 -12.53
C ASP A 15 16.70 1.71 -13.06
N SER A 16 15.84 1.03 -12.30
CA SER A 16 15.22 -0.23 -12.73
C SER A 16 14.06 -0.03 -13.73
N LEU A 17 13.60 -1.11 -14.35
CA LEU A 17 12.43 -1.08 -15.23
C LEU A 17 11.17 -0.64 -14.44
N ASP A 18 10.99 -1.21 -13.26
CA ASP A 18 9.82 -0.99 -12.40
C ASP A 18 9.80 0.44 -11.86
N GLU A 19 10.94 0.96 -11.41
CA GLU A 19 11.02 2.36 -10.96
C GLU A 19 10.77 3.36 -12.08
N ARG A 20 11.25 3.10 -13.30
CA ARG A 20 10.91 3.93 -14.46
C ARG A 20 9.43 3.87 -14.82
N CYS A 21 8.76 2.75 -14.56
CA CYS A 21 7.31 2.64 -14.68
C CYS A 21 6.62 3.51 -13.63
N ALA A 22 7.04 3.41 -12.36
CA ALA A 22 6.56 4.24 -11.28
C ALA A 22 6.73 5.74 -11.56
N VAL A 23 7.85 6.17 -12.17
CA VAL A 23 8.03 7.57 -12.61
C VAL A 23 6.97 7.98 -13.62
N LYS A 24 6.70 7.17 -14.65
CA LYS A 24 5.68 7.49 -15.66
C LYS A 24 4.29 7.63 -15.05
N ASN A 25 3.99 6.80 -14.06
CA ASN A 25 2.67 6.74 -13.45
C ASN A 25 2.48 7.80 -12.37
N PHE A 26 3.48 8.08 -11.53
CA PHE A 26 3.31 8.91 -10.33
C PHE A 26 3.97 10.30 -10.39
N LEU A 27 4.96 10.54 -11.26
CA LEU A 27 5.67 11.82 -11.24
C LEU A 27 4.72 13.01 -11.46
N GLY A 28 4.78 13.98 -10.54
CA GLY A 28 3.96 15.19 -10.57
C GLY A 28 2.52 15.01 -10.10
N LYS A 29 2.13 13.83 -9.62
CA LYS A 29 0.79 13.59 -9.05
C LYS A 29 0.74 13.96 -7.58
N ASP A 30 -0.36 14.60 -7.16
CA ASP A 30 -0.69 14.72 -5.75
C ASP A 30 -1.39 13.45 -5.21
N LEU A 31 -1.79 13.48 -3.93
CA LEU A 31 -2.42 12.33 -3.29
C LEU A 31 -3.82 12.01 -3.83
N GLU A 32 -4.59 13.00 -4.28
CA GLU A 32 -5.92 12.78 -4.86
C GLU A 32 -5.80 12.14 -6.25
N GLN A 33 -4.85 12.62 -7.04
CA GLN A 33 -4.52 12.04 -8.33
C GLN A 33 -3.97 10.62 -8.19
N ALA A 34 -3.11 10.37 -7.19
CA ALA A 34 -2.62 9.03 -6.87
C ALA A 34 -3.76 8.10 -6.41
N ARG A 35 -4.68 8.59 -5.55
CA ARG A 35 -5.87 7.82 -5.13
C ARG A 35 -6.71 7.40 -6.33
N SER A 36 -6.85 8.30 -7.30
CA SER A 36 -7.61 8.04 -8.54
C SER A 36 -6.97 6.93 -9.38
N LEU A 37 -5.64 6.82 -9.42
CA LEU A 37 -4.95 5.69 -10.05
C LEU A 37 -5.31 4.37 -9.37
N PHE A 38 -5.26 4.33 -8.04
CA PHE A 38 -5.61 3.13 -7.27
C PHE A 38 -7.07 2.69 -7.48
N ALA A 39 -7.99 3.64 -7.67
CA ALA A 39 -9.37 3.35 -8.03
C ALA A 39 -9.53 2.83 -9.47
N GLU A 40 -8.66 3.22 -10.39
CA GLU A 40 -8.67 2.74 -11.78
C GLU A 40 -8.15 1.31 -11.88
N ASN A 41 -6.99 1.04 -11.28
CA ASN A 41 -6.39 -0.29 -11.30
C ASN A 41 -5.42 -0.49 -10.14
N PHE A 42 -5.96 -0.84 -8.97
CA PHE A 42 -5.16 -0.99 -7.76
C PHE A 42 -3.96 -1.90 -7.96
N ARG A 43 -4.16 -3.12 -8.48
CA ARG A 43 -3.08 -4.12 -8.61
C ARG A 43 -1.89 -3.59 -9.40
N HIS A 44 -2.14 -2.89 -10.52
CA HIS A 44 -1.08 -2.32 -11.34
C HIS A 44 -0.29 -1.25 -10.59
N PHE A 45 -0.97 -0.27 -9.99
CA PHE A 45 -0.29 0.86 -9.34
C PHE A 45 0.26 0.52 -7.96
N GLN A 46 -0.21 -0.56 -7.33
CA GLN A 46 0.41 -1.07 -6.11
C GLN A 46 1.83 -1.61 -6.41
N GLU A 47 2.05 -2.28 -7.54
CA GLU A 47 3.40 -2.76 -7.89
C GLU A 47 4.40 -1.60 -8.01
N ASP A 48 3.97 -0.45 -8.54
CA ASP A 48 4.80 0.77 -8.52
C ASP A 48 5.16 1.19 -7.09
N LEU A 49 4.24 1.08 -6.11
CA LEU A 49 4.55 1.34 -4.69
C LEU A 49 5.57 0.35 -4.11
N MET A 50 5.56 -0.89 -4.59
CA MET A 50 6.48 -1.93 -4.13
C MET A 50 7.93 -1.59 -4.47
N TRP A 51 8.14 -1.07 -5.69
CA TRP A 51 9.48 -0.86 -6.26
C TRP A 51 9.96 0.59 -6.21
N MET A 52 9.08 1.58 -6.06
CA MET A 52 9.51 2.98 -5.97
C MET A 52 10.37 3.25 -4.73
N GLY A 53 11.19 4.28 -4.84
CA GLY A 53 12.04 4.73 -3.74
C GLY A 53 11.27 5.04 -2.45
N PRO A 54 11.89 4.83 -1.27
CA PRO A 54 11.22 4.87 0.03
C PRO A 54 10.57 6.22 0.35
N LYS A 55 11.13 7.33 -0.13
CA LYS A 55 10.55 8.67 0.04
C LYS A 55 9.26 8.85 -0.76
N ALA A 56 9.25 8.36 -1.99
CA ALA A 56 8.06 8.37 -2.84
C ALA A 56 6.99 7.42 -2.28
N PHE A 57 7.39 6.21 -1.84
CA PHE A 57 6.50 5.26 -1.17
C PHE A 57 5.82 5.91 0.04
N ALA A 58 6.62 6.53 0.92
CA ALA A 58 6.10 7.21 2.11
C ALA A 58 5.10 8.33 1.79
N PHE A 59 5.31 9.02 0.66
CA PHE A 59 4.38 10.03 0.17
C PHE A 59 3.09 9.42 -0.38
N TYR A 60 3.16 8.40 -1.25
CA TYR A 60 1.98 7.90 -1.99
C TYR A 60 1.18 6.80 -1.29
N VAL A 61 1.76 6.03 -0.35
CA VAL A 61 1.04 4.95 0.33
C VAL A 61 -0.23 5.38 1.09
N PRO A 62 -0.35 6.61 1.66
CA PRO A 62 -1.62 7.11 2.19
C PRO A 62 -2.75 7.14 1.15
N ALA A 63 -2.44 7.39 -0.12
CA ALA A 63 -3.45 7.42 -1.18
C ALA A 63 -4.02 6.01 -1.47
N ALA A 64 -3.18 4.98 -1.40
CA ALA A 64 -3.62 3.59 -1.50
C ALA A 64 -4.51 3.20 -0.30
N ILE A 65 -4.13 3.58 0.91
CA ILE A 65 -4.95 3.36 2.12
C ILE A 65 -6.29 4.08 2.00
N ASN A 66 -6.29 5.34 1.57
CA ASN A 66 -7.52 6.12 1.42
C ASN A 66 -8.49 5.49 0.42
N TYR A 67 -7.98 4.93 -0.69
CA TYR A 67 -8.80 4.13 -1.61
C TYR A 67 -9.34 2.86 -0.92
N LEU A 68 -8.49 2.09 -0.25
CA LEU A 68 -8.92 0.85 0.41
C LEU A 68 -9.90 1.09 1.57
N LEU A 69 -9.97 2.30 2.11
CA LEU A 69 -10.95 2.70 3.12
C LEU A 69 -12.22 3.33 2.55
N SER A 70 -12.28 3.59 1.24
CA SER A 70 -13.43 4.22 0.60
C SER A 70 -14.46 3.19 0.13
N GLU A 71 -15.69 3.64 -0.14
CA GLU A 71 -16.80 2.77 -0.58
C GLU A 71 -16.50 2.07 -1.91
N GLU A 72 -15.67 2.67 -2.76
CA GLU A 72 -15.22 2.07 -4.03
C GLU A 72 -14.46 0.75 -3.85
N ALA A 73 -13.92 0.46 -2.66
CA ALA A 73 -13.22 -0.78 -2.34
C ALA A 73 -14.13 -1.89 -1.78
N ASP A 74 -15.46 -1.79 -1.90
CA ASP A 74 -16.35 -2.90 -1.56
C ASP A 74 -16.13 -4.10 -2.49
N ASN A 75 -16.10 -5.31 -1.93
CA ASN A 75 -15.75 -6.55 -2.62
C ASN A 75 -14.32 -6.58 -3.23
N ALA A 76 -13.42 -5.72 -2.77
CA ALA A 76 -12.04 -5.62 -3.25
C ALA A 76 -11.06 -6.58 -2.53
N ALA A 77 -11.41 -7.87 -2.42
CA ALA A 77 -10.60 -8.87 -1.72
C ALA A 77 -9.18 -8.98 -2.31
N GLY A 78 -9.05 -8.88 -3.63
CA GLY A 78 -7.78 -8.98 -4.33
C GLY A 78 -6.86 -7.81 -4.05
N GLU A 79 -7.41 -6.61 -3.99
CA GLU A 79 -6.73 -5.34 -3.71
C GLU A 79 -6.24 -5.31 -2.27
N VAL A 80 -7.10 -5.69 -1.32
CA VAL A 80 -6.75 -5.82 0.09
C VAL A 80 -5.67 -6.89 0.29
N SER A 81 -5.76 -8.04 -0.38
CA SER A 81 -4.67 -9.02 -0.32
C SER A 81 -3.36 -8.46 -0.88
N SER A 82 -3.40 -7.78 -2.04
CA SER A 82 -2.22 -7.23 -2.70
C SER A 82 -1.56 -6.13 -1.86
N PHE A 83 -2.34 -5.33 -1.14
CA PHE A 83 -1.80 -4.35 -0.21
C PHE A 83 -1.14 -5.02 1.01
N CYS A 84 -1.65 -6.16 1.47
CA CYS A 84 -0.96 -6.94 2.50
C CYS A 84 0.40 -7.44 1.98
N ASP A 85 0.46 -7.96 0.76
CA ASP A 85 1.70 -8.39 0.10
C ASP A 85 2.71 -7.25 -0.02
N LEU A 86 2.26 -6.04 -0.39
CA LEU A 86 3.09 -4.82 -0.44
C LEU A 86 3.80 -4.56 0.88
N ILE A 87 3.03 -4.48 1.97
CA ILE A 87 3.57 -4.08 3.27
C ILE A 87 4.50 -5.17 3.81
N GLU A 88 4.18 -6.45 3.57
CA GLU A 88 5.08 -7.56 3.92
C GLU A 88 6.41 -7.46 3.19
N PHE A 89 6.39 -7.19 1.88
CA PHE A 89 7.58 -7.01 1.05
C PHE A 89 8.43 -5.83 1.55
N ARG A 90 7.82 -4.66 1.71
CA ARG A 90 8.52 -3.44 2.14
C ARG A 90 9.15 -3.62 3.54
N LEU A 91 8.45 -4.27 4.48
CA LEU A 91 9.03 -4.59 5.78
C LEU A 91 10.12 -5.68 5.75
N GLN A 92 10.13 -6.54 4.74
CA GLN A 92 11.17 -7.57 4.59
C GLN A 92 12.47 -6.98 4.03
N TYR A 93 12.36 -6.10 3.04
CA TYR A 93 13.51 -5.61 2.28
C TYR A 93 13.96 -4.20 2.68
N GLU A 94 13.06 -3.36 3.19
CA GLU A 94 13.32 -1.98 3.62
C GLU A 94 12.68 -1.67 4.98
N PRO A 95 13.05 -2.40 6.06
CA PRO A 95 12.38 -2.30 7.35
C PRO A 95 12.52 -0.91 8.00
N ALA A 96 13.68 -0.25 7.88
CA ALA A 96 13.92 1.05 8.52
C ALA A 96 13.12 2.16 7.83
N GLU A 97 13.09 2.15 6.50
CA GLU A 97 12.35 3.08 5.68
C GLU A 97 10.84 2.88 5.86
N THR A 98 10.39 1.63 5.91
CA THR A 98 8.97 1.31 6.14
C THR A 98 8.53 1.68 7.57
N ALA A 99 9.41 1.54 8.56
CA ALA A 99 9.15 1.96 9.93
C ALA A 99 8.87 3.47 10.04
N SER A 100 9.48 4.29 9.17
CA SER A 100 9.25 5.75 9.16
C SER A 100 7.79 6.14 8.90
N VAL A 101 7.03 5.28 8.21
CA VAL A 101 5.59 5.45 7.96
C VAL A 101 4.73 4.47 8.76
N GLY A 102 5.33 3.73 9.68
CA GLY A 102 4.69 2.69 10.47
C GLY A 102 3.43 3.14 11.21
N PRO A 103 3.40 4.29 11.91
CA PRO A 103 2.19 4.76 12.59
C PRO A 103 0.99 4.95 11.66
N MET A 104 1.22 5.48 10.46
CA MET A 104 0.17 5.69 9.45
C MET A 104 -0.29 4.36 8.83
N LEU A 105 0.65 3.46 8.49
CA LEU A 105 0.32 2.11 8.04
C LEU A 105 -0.53 1.37 9.08
N ARG A 106 -0.15 1.46 10.36
CA ARG A 106 -0.85 0.84 11.48
C ARG A 106 -2.29 1.34 11.60
N GLU A 107 -2.49 2.65 11.54
CA GLU A 107 -3.83 3.26 11.57
C GLU A 107 -4.69 2.79 10.40
N GLY A 108 -4.13 2.79 9.18
CA GLY A 108 -4.82 2.31 7.99
C GLY A 108 -5.23 0.84 8.10
N ILE A 109 -4.29 -0.02 8.49
CA ILE A 109 -4.54 -1.46 8.67
C ILE A 109 -5.61 -1.72 9.72
N LEU A 110 -5.62 -0.99 10.84
CA LEU A 110 -6.66 -1.14 11.86
C LEU A 110 -8.05 -0.80 11.32
N LYS A 111 -8.18 0.33 10.61
CA LYS A 111 -9.46 0.73 9.99
C LYS A 111 -9.92 -0.28 8.93
N MET A 112 -8.99 -0.85 8.18
CA MET A 112 -9.30 -1.93 7.24
C MET A 112 -9.81 -3.18 7.98
N LEU A 113 -9.18 -3.56 9.09
CA LEU A 113 -9.60 -4.71 9.89
C LEU A 113 -10.96 -4.51 10.58
N GLU A 114 -11.27 -3.29 11.04
CA GLU A 114 -12.58 -2.93 11.58
C GLU A 114 -13.71 -3.15 10.56
N ASN A 115 -13.42 -2.92 9.28
CA ASN A 115 -14.37 -3.01 8.19
C ASN A 115 -14.16 -4.24 7.30
N PHE A 116 -13.41 -5.25 7.77
CA PHE A 116 -12.88 -6.32 6.92
C PHE A 116 -13.95 -7.13 6.18
N GLY A 117 -15.16 -7.23 6.75
CA GLY A 117 -16.28 -7.96 6.16
C GLY A 117 -16.74 -7.42 4.80
N ARG A 118 -16.52 -6.13 4.51
CA ARG A 118 -16.98 -5.50 3.26
C ARG A 118 -16.17 -5.91 2.03
N TYR A 119 -14.96 -6.42 2.22
CA TYR A 119 -14.06 -6.74 1.11
C TYR A 119 -14.39 -8.05 0.40
N GLY A 120 -15.39 -8.81 0.87
CA GLY A 120 -15.90 -9.97 0.14
C GLY A 120 -15.06 -11.26 0.28
N PHE A 121 -14.22 -11.37 1.33
CA PHE A 121 -13.43 -12.60 1.60
C PHE A 121 -14.27 -13.84 1.97
N GLY A 122 -15.58 -13.69 2.21
CA GLY A 122 -16.45 -14.75 2.72
C GLY A 122 -17.04 -15.72 1.69
N GLY A 123 -16.76 -15.55 0.39
CA GLY A 123 -17.21 -16.49 -0.64
C GLY A 123 -16.43 -17.81 -0.58
N GLU A 124 -17.09 -18.95 -0.81
CA GLU A 124 -16.50 -20.30 -0.74
C GLU A 124 -15.22 -20.50 -1.59
N SER A 125 -14.98 -19.66 -2.60
CA SER A 125 -13.77 -19.72 -3.44
C SER A 125 -12.62 -18.80 -3.00
N TYR A 126 -12.84 -17.84 -2.10
CA TYR A 126 -11.85 -16.79 -1.81
C TYR A 126 -10.87 -17.13 -0.67
N GLY A 127 -11.30 -17.95 0.29
CA GLY A 127 -10.43 -18.42 1.38
C GLY A 127 -9.25 -19.26 0.89
N ASP A 128 -9.46 -20.05 -0.17
CA ASP A 128 -8.41 -20.88 -0.77
C ASP A 128 -7.45 -20.08 -1.68
N ILE A 129 -7.93 -19.00 -2.30
CA ILE A 129 -7.14 -18.18 -3.23
C ILE A 129 -6.17 -17.25 -2.48
N TYR A 130 -6.65 -16.57 -1.44
CA TYR A 130 -5.90 -15.51 -0.75
C TYR A 130 -5.40 -15.92 0.65
N GLY A 131 -5.88 -17.05 1.18
CA GLY A 131 -5.61 -17.47 2.54
C GLY A 131 -6.20 -16.53 3.59
N ASN A 132 -5.67 -16.57 4.82
CA ASN A 132 -6.17 -15.77 5.94
C ASN A 132 -5.55 -14.36 5.98
N VAL A 133 -5.98 -13.49 5.06
CA VAL A 133 -5.48 -12.11 4.94
C VAL A 133 -5.66 -11.30 6.24
N ALA A 134 -6.76 -11.49 6.97
CA ALA A 134 -6.96 -10.81 8.26
C ALA A 134 -5.89 -11.21 9.30
N ALA A 135 -5.49 -12.48 9.35
CA ALA A 135 -4.41 -12.92 10.23
C ALA A 135 -3.06 -12.33 9.82
N ARG A 136 -2.80 -12.21 8.51
CA ARG A 136 -1.58 -11.57 7.98
C ARG A 136 -1.49 -10.10 8.38
N TYR A 137 -2.57 -9.34 8.25
CA TYR A 137 -2.61 -7.96 8.75
C TYR A 137 -2.37 -7.84 10.25
N ARG A 138 -2.92 -8.75 11.06
CA ARG A 138 -2.63 -8.78 12.51
C ARG A 138 -1.15 -9.05 12.78
N ALA A 139 -0.52 -9.93 12.02
CA ALA A 139 0.92 -10.17 12.12
C ALA A 139 1.74 -8.94 11.69
N LEU A 140 1.31 -8.21 10.65
CA LEU A 140 1.91 -6.95 10.23
C LEU A 140 1.87 -5.90 11.34
N LEU A 141 0.74 -5.74 12.03
CA LEU A 141 0.62 -4.80 13.15
C LEU A 141 1.67 -5.08 14.24
N LEU A 142 1.90 -6.35 14.59
CA LEU A 142 2.91 -6.74 15.57
C LEU A 142 4.33 -6.39 15.11
N ARG A 143 4.63 -6.55 13.81
CA ARG A 143 5.94 -6.18 13.23
C ARG A 143 6.16 -4.67 13.26
N LEU A 144 5.13 -3.89 12.89
CA LEU A 144 5.19 -2.44 12.90
C LEU A 144 5.41 -1.86 14.32
N ASP A 145 4.78 -2.47 15.34
CA ASP A 145 4.98 -2.09 16.75
C ASP A 145 6.40 -2.46 17.26
N GLY A 146 6.99 -3.54 16.74
CA GLY A 146 8.33 -4.01 17.10
C GLY A 146 9.49 -3.21 16.48
N SER A 147 9.25 -2.51 15.37
CA SER A 147 10.26 -1.70 14.66
C SER A 147 10.47 -0.29 15.25
N SER A 148 9.75 0.06 16.32
CA SER A 148 9.86 1.36 17.00
C SER A 148 10.80 1.34 18.23
N ARG A 149 11.74 0.40 18.29
CA ARG A 149 12.73 0.27 19.39
C ARG A 149 14.17 0.41 18.90
#